data_AF-A0A444PZ06-F1
#
_entry.id   AF-A0A444PZ06-F1
#
_cell.length_a   1.000
_cell.length_b   1.000
_cell.length_c   1.000
_cell.angle_alpha   90.00
_cell.angle_beta   90.00
_cell.angle_gamma   90.00
#
_symmetry.space_group_name_H-M   'P 1'
#
loop_
_entity.id
_entity.type
_entity.pdbx_description
1 polymer ?
#
loop_
_entity_poly.entity_id
_entity_poly.type
_entity_poly.pdbx_seq_one_letter_code
_entity_poly.pdbx_strand_id
1 'polypeptide(L)'
;MRGMGTSPPCCRRRATLGSTQLEMPDRRRRGTSRSPAHHDRRVLRRHSNTRRIVMADIKVTSESLAGVASQLSSGSQSIESQLQNLKGLVDGLVGGDWSGTASQSFNELYSQWDQSALQLKESLQGISELLNQASLTYEDSEQSISGLFRG
;
A
#
# COMPACT_ATOMS: atom_id res chain seq x y z
N MET A 1 -37.71 -42.27 -38.96
CA MET A 1 -36.67 -42.19 -37.91
C MET A 1 -37.24 -41.36 -36.77
N ARG A 2 -37.51 -41.98 -35.61
CA ARG A 2 -38.20 -41.40 -34.44
C ARG A 2 -37.26 -41.47 -33.22
N GLY A 3 -37.38 -40.47 -32.34
CA GLY A 3 -36.73 -40.33 -31.03
C GLY A 3 -36.20 -38.90 -30.85
N MET A 4 -36.92 -37.87 -30.39
CA MET A 4 -37.56 -37.61 -29.07
C MET A 4 -36.59 -37.54 -27.89
N GLY A 5 -36.52 -36.36 -27.23
CA GLY A 5 -35.90 -36.11 -25.92
C GLY A 5 -35.36 -34.66 -25.77
N THR A 6 -36.21 -33.63 -25.64
CA THR A 6 -36.70 -33.00 -24.37
C THR A 6 -35.73 -32.04 -23.65
N SER A 7 -36.15 -30.76 -23.66
CA SER A 7 -35.85 -29.50 -22.93
C SER A 7 -34.86 -29.37 -21.73
N PRO A 8 -34.34 -28.14 -21.50
CA PRO A 8 -33.54 -27.65 -20.34
C PRO A 8 -34.50 -27.20 -19.18
N PRO A 9 -34.17 -26.38 -18.12
CA PRO A 9 -32.96 -25.62 -17.74
C PRO A 9 -32.59 -25.68 -16.24
N CYS A 10 -31.46 -25.09 -15.81
CA CYS A 10 -31.29 -24.61 -14.41
C CYS A 10 -30.11 -23.61 -14.27
N CYS A 11 -30.24 -22.42 -14.83
CA CYS A 11 -29.59 -21.24 -14.25
C CYS A 11 -30.43 -20.81 -13.04
N ARG A 12 -30.02 -21.18 -11.82
CA ARG A 12 -30.61 -20.62 -10.60
C ARG A 12 -29.60 -19.78 -9.85
N ARG A 13 -29.55 -18.51 -10.27
CA ARG A 13 -29.10 -17.36 -9.49
C ARG A 13 -29.87 -17.36 -8.16
N ARG A 14 -29.18 -17.53 -7.04
CA ARG A 14 -29.74 -17.30 -5.71
C ARG A 14 -28.95 -16.18 -5.05
N ALA A 15 -29.48 -14.97 -5.20
CA ALA A 15 -29.13 -13.85 -4.35
C ALA A 15 -29.71 -14.15 -2.96
N THR A 16 -28.84 -14.26 -1.95
CA THR A 16 -29.24 -14.17 -0.54
C THR A 16 -28.70 -12.84 0.00
N LEU A 17 -29.55 -11.82 -0.07
CA LEU A 17 -29.52 -10.68 0.83
C LEU A 17 -30.02 -11.18 2.19
N GLY A 18 -29.28 -10.90 3.27
CA GLY A 18 -29.63 -11.38 4.60
C GLY A 18 -28.69 -10.90 5.69
N SER A 19 -28.62 -9.58 5.86
CA SER A 19 -28.54 -8.86 7.12
C SER A 19 -27.72 -9.48 8.26
N THR A 20 -26.48 -9.02 8.41
CA THR A 20 -25.72 -9.11 9.65
C THR A 20 -26.41 -8.24 10.71
N GLN A 21 -27.26 -8.85 11.52
CA GLN A 21 -27.90 -8.25 12.69
C GLN A 21 -26.83 -8.06 13.78
N LEU A 22 -26.27 -6.86 13.86
CA LEU A 22 -25.42 -6.45 14.98
C LEU A 22 -26.34 -6.00 16.13
N GLU A 23 -26.60 -6.90 17.10
CA GLU A 23 -27.28 -6.52 18.34
C GLU A 23 -26.35 -5.67 19.21
N MET A 24 -26.74 -4.41 19.42
CA MET A 24 -26.16 -3.49 20.41
C MET A 24 -27.06 -3.47 21.65
N PRO A 25 -26.54 -3.73 22.86
CA PRO A 25 -27.35 -3.59 24.07
C PRO A 25 -27.50 -2.13 24.53
N ASP A 26 -28.75 -1.84 24.84
CA ASP A 26 -29.40 -0.63 25.32
C ASP A 26 -28.71 0.02 26.55
N ARG A 27 -28.26 1.28 26.41
CA ARG A 27 -27.90 2.13 27.56
C ARG A 27 -29.07 3.01 27.94
N ARG A 28 -29.77 2.56 29.00
CA ARG A 28 -30.75 3.32 29.80
C ARG A 28 -30.44 4.80 29.90
N ARG A 29 -31.37 5.62 29.39
CA ARG A 29 -31.58 6.99 29.85
C ARG A 29 -32.11 6.97 31.28
N ARG A 30 -31.44 7.67 32.19
CA ARG A 30 -32.00 8.10 33.47
C ARG A 30 -31.64 9.56 33.66
N GLY A 31 -32.60 10.44 33.42
CA GLY A 31 -32.51 11.82 33.85
C GLY A 31 -32.98 11.93 35.30
N THR A 32 -32.28 12.70 36.11
CA THR A 32 -32.84 13.40 37.27
C THR A 32 -32.06 14.69 37.53
N SER A 33 -32.85 15.75 37.63
CA SER A 33 -32.59 17.17 37.91
C SER A 33 -31.75 17.47 39.16
N ARG A 34 -30.92 18.55 39.13
CA ARG A 34 -31.00 19.72 40.04
C ARG A 34 -29.82 20.70 39.85
N SER A 35 -30.16 21.99 39.73
CA SER A 35 -29.31 23.20 39.76
C SER A 35 -29.03 23.63 41.24
N PRO A 36 -28.41 24.79 41.56
CA PRO A 36 -27.15 25.44 41.15
C PRO A 36 -26.24 25.77 42.37
N ALA A 37 -25.02 26.29 42.17
CA ALA A 37 -24.48 27.49 42.87
C ALA A 37 -22.95 27.60 42.75
N HIS A 38 -22.53 28.86 42.62
CA HIS A 38 -21.17 29.37 42.63
C HIS A 38 -20.29 28.82 43.76
N HIS A 39 -19.09 28.36 43.42
CA HIS A 39 -17.90 28.79 44.16
C HIS A 39 -16.60 28.56 43.38
N ASP A 40 -15.78 29.59 43.54
CA ASP A 40 -14.32 29.56 43.55
C ASP A 40 -13.56 29.62 42.22
N ARG A 41 -13.13 30.86 41.96
CA ARG A 41 -12.31 31.29 40.85
C ARG A 41 -10.86 31.24 41.33
N ARG A 42 -10.24 30.06 41.32
CA ARG A 42 -8.78 29.94 41.45
C ARG A 42 -8.23 28.67 40.82
N VAL A 43 -8.35 28.56 39.49
CA VAL A 43 -7.55 27.61 38.72
C VAL A 43 -6.19 28.25 38.46
N LEU A 44 -5.17 27.67 39.09
CA LEU A 44 -3.75 27.91 38.81
C LEU A 44 -3.52 28.01 37.31
N ARG A 45 -2.83 29.09 36.89
CA ARG A 45 -2.20 29.22 35.57
C ARG A 45 -1.31 28.00 35.32
N ARG A 46 -1.89 26.95 34.73
CA ARG A 46 -1.15 25.86 34.12
C ARG A 46 -0.59 26.41 32.84
N HIS A 47 0.66 26.86 32.89
CA HIS A 47 1.44 27.21 31.71
C HIS A 47 1.32 26.05 30.73
N SER A 48 0.56 26.27 29.66
CA SER A 48 0.43 25.35 28.55
C SER A 48 1.78 25.38 27.87
N ASN A 49 2.68 24.50 28.30
CA ASN A 49 3.90 24.24 27.56
C ASN A 49 3.44 23.51 26.29
N THR A 50 3.07 24.28 25.27
CA THR A 50 2.91 23.80 23.91
C THR A 50 4.24 23.21 23.55
N ARG A 51 4.39 21.90 23.79
CA ARG A 51 5.47 21.10 23.26
C ARG A 51 5.31 21.25 21.75
N ARG A 52 6.04 22.22 21.19
CA ARG A 52 6.22 22.38 19.75
C ARG A 52 6.73 21.03 19.31
N ILE A 53 5.84 20.18 18.80
CA ILE A 53 6.27 19.06 17.99
C ILE A 53 6.80 19.76 16.75
N VAL A 54 8.10 20.10 16.81
CA VAL A 54 8.88 20.33 15.62
C VAL A 54 8.87 18.99 14.93
N MET A 55 7.86 18.77 14.08
CA MET A 55 8.03 17.87 12.97
C MET A 55 9.30 18.41 12.31
N ALA A 56 10.39 17.66 12.39
CA ALA A 56 11.60 18.00 11.67
C ALA A 56 11.11 18.34 10.27
N ASP A 57 11.31 19.59 9.88
CA ASP A 57 10.95 20.10 8.56
C ASP A 57 11.79 19.24 7.61
N ILE A 58 11.22 18.12 7.14
CA ILE A 58 11.88 17.27 6.16
C ILE A 58 11.85 18.12 4.90
N LYS A 59 12.87 18.97 4.76
CA LYS A 59 13.16 19.66 3.52
C LYS A 59 13.64 18.59 2.56
N VAL A 60 12.68 18.08 1.82
CA VAL A 60 12.95 17.27 0.64
C VAL A 60 13.63 18.21 -0.36
N THR A 61 14.95 18.13 -0.45
CA THR A 61 15.73 18.84 -1.47
C THR A 61 15.71 18.05 -2.77
N SER A 62 15.88 18.74 -3.91
CA SER A 62 16.06 18.09 -5.21
C SER A 62 17.19 17.06 -5.16
N GLU A 63 18.34 17.44 -4.61
CA GLU A 63 19.50 16.54 -4.42
C GLU A 63 19.16 15.29 -3.61
N SER A 64 18.40 15.43 -2.51
CA SER A 64 17.97 14.28 -1.71
C SER A 64 17.04 13.36 -2.49
N LEU A 65 16.13 13.91 -3.31
CA LEU A 65 15.23 13.13 -4.15
C LEU A 65 16.00 12.34 -5.22
N ALA A 66 16.92 13.00 -5.94
CA ALA A 66 17.79 12.35 -6.92
C ALA A 66 18.65 11.25 -6.28
N GLY A 67 19.19 11.50 -5.08
CA GLY A 67 19.96 10.53 -4.32
C GLY A 67 19.15 9.27 -3.98
N VAL A 68 17.93 9.43 -3.45
CA VAL A 68 17.04 8.30 -3.12
C VAL A 68 16.59 7.58 -4.40
N ALA A 69 16.30 8.31 -5.48
CA ALA A 69 15.94 7.72 -6.76
C ALA A 69 17.05 6.80 -7.30
N SER A 70 18.31 7.26 -7.26
CA SER A 70 19.48 6.47 -7.66
C SER A 70 19.67 5.24 -6.77
N GLN A 71 19.54 5.38 -5.45
CA GLN A 71 19.60 4.25 -4.51
C GLN A 71 18.52 3.20 -4.81
N LEU A 72 17.29 3.65 -5.10
CA LEU A 72 16.19 2.75 -5.41
C LEU A 72 16.41 2.01 -6.74
N SER A 73 16.94 2.69 -7.75
CA SER A 73 17.30 2.07 -9.04
C SER A 73 18.38 0.99 -8.84
N SER A 74 19.46 1.31 -8.12
CA SER A 74 20.53 0.34 -7.81
C SER A 74 20.02 -0.84 -6.97
N GLY A 75 19.14 -0.58 -6.01
CA GLY A 75 18.47 -1.61 -5.23
C GLY A 75 17.61 -2.52 -6.09
N SER A 76 16.84 -1.95 -7.03
CA SER A 76 16.03 -2.70 -7.99
C SER A 76 16.87 -3.65 -8.85
N GLN A 77 18.01 -3.19 -9.37
CA GLN A 77 18.93 -4.03 -10.16
C GLN A 77 19.54 -5.17 -9.32
N SER A 78 19.85 -4.88 -8.05
CA SER A 78 20.37 -5.88 -7.12
C SER A 78 19.32 -6.96 -6.81
N ILE A 79 18.08 -6.55 -6.57
CA ILE A 79 16.94 -7.46 -6.36
C ILE A 79 16.70 -8.30 -7.61
N GLU A 80 16.70 -7.70 -8.80
CA GLU A 80 16.56 -8.43 -10.07
C GLU A 80 17.64 -9.52 -10.21
N SER A 81 18.89 -9.19 -9.92
CA SER A 81 20.00 -10.16 -9.96
C SER A 81 19.81 -11.31 -8.97
N GLN A 82 19.34 -11.01 -7.75
CA GLN A 82 19.03 -12.03 -6.74
C GLN A 82 17.85 -12.91 -7.17
N LEU A 83 16.79 -12.33 -7.71
CA LEU A 83 15.62 -13.07 -8.21
C LEU A 83 16.01 -14.00 -9.35
N GLN A 84 16.85 -13.57 -10.29
CA GLN A 84 17.37 -14.42 -11.37
C GLN A 84 18.23 -15.57 -10.84
N ASN A 85 19.04 -15.33 -9.80
CA ASN A 85 19.80 -16.41 -9.16
C ASN A 85 18.87 -17.45 -8.52
N LEU A 86 17.88 -17.01 -7.75
CA LEU A 86 16.88 -17.89 -7.14
C LEU A 86 16.09 -18.67 -8.20
N LYS A 87 15.76 -18.02 -9.33
CA LYS A 87 15.10 -18.64 -10.48
C LYS A 87 15.91 -19.84 -11.00
N GLY A 88 17.21 -19.64 -11.22
CA GLY A 88 18.10 -20.71 -11.68
C GLY A 88 18.20 -21.90 -10.73
N LEU A 89 18.16 -21.65 -9.41
CA LEU A 89 18.15 -22.74 -8.41
C LEU A 89 16.86 -23.57 -8.49
N VAL A 90 15.72 -22.90 -8.70
CA VAL A 90 14.42 -23.58 -8.81
C VAL A 90 14.31 -24.34 -10.14
N ASP A 91 14.72 -23.72 -11.25
CA ASP A 91 14.70 -24.37 -12.57
C ASP A 91 15.55 -25.65 -12.59
N GLY A 92 16.68 -25.65 -11.86
CA GLY A 92 17.52 -26.83 -11.69
C GLY A 92 16.85 -27.98 -10.90
N LEU A 93 15.89 -27.67 -10.02
CA LEU A 93 15.12 -28.66 -9.27
C LEU A 93 13.92 -29.20 -10.07
N VAL A 94 13.27 -28.33 -10.85
CA VAL A 94 12.04 -28.66 -11.60
C VAL A 94 12.33 -29.42 -12.89
N GLY A 95 13.52 -29.28 -13.48
CA GLY A 95 13.87 -29.90 -14.75
C GLY A 95 14.05 -31.43 -14.77
N GLY A 96 13.85 -32.12 -13.65
CA GLY A 96 14.03 -33.58 -13.52
C GLY A 96 12.73 -34.42 -13.59
N ASP A 97 12.77 -35.64 -13.06
CA ASP A 97 11.65 -36.61 -12.97
C ASP A 97 10.48 -36.20 -12.06
N TRP A 98 10.38 -34.91 -11.71
CA TRP A 98 9.33 -34.43 -10.81
C TRP A 98 8.00 -34.27 -11.56
N SER A 99 7.12 -35.26 -11.41
CA SER A 99 5.80 -35.29 -12.05
C SER A 99 4.66 -35.55 -11.06
N GLY A 100 3.42 -35.34 -11.50
CA GLY A 100 2.21 -35.56 -10.70
C GLY A 100 1.58 -34.27 -10.17
N THR A 101 0.48 -34.38 -9.43
CA THR A 101 -0.32 -33.23 -8.97
C THR A 101 0.48 -32.23 -8.13
N ALA A 102 1.43 -32.68 -7.31
CA ALA A 102 2.30 -31.80 -6.53
C ALA A 102 3.18 -30.89 -7.42
N SER A 103 3.70 -31.41 -8.54
CA SER A 103 4.48 -30.63 -9.50
C SER A 103 3.64 -29.55 -10.19
N GLN A 104 2.35 -29.83 -10.46
CA GLN A 104 1.44 -28.84 -11.05
C GLN A 104 1.19 -27.67 -10.10
N SER A 105 0.84 -27.95 -8.84
CA SER A 105 0.65 -26.90 -7.83
C SER A 105 1.93 -26.08 -7.58
N PHE A 106 3.09 -26.72 -7.64
CA PHE A 106 4.36 -25.99 -7.57
C PHE A 106 4.58 -25.08 -8.77
N ASN A 107 4.37 -25.55 -10.00
CA ASN A 107 4.51 -24.74 -11.20
C ASN A 107 3.58 -23.52 -11.20
N GLU A 108 2.36 -23.66 -10.68
CA GLU A 108 1.44 -22.54 -10.48
C GLU A 108 1.99 -21.51 -9.48
N LEU A 109 2.48 -21.96 -8.32
CA LEU A 109 3.11 -21.08 -7.33
C LEU A 109 4.36 -20.39 -7.89
N TYR A 110 5.16 -21.13 -8.65
CA TYR A 110 6.38 -20.62 -9.28
C TYR A 110 6.07 -19.55 -10.32
N SER A 111 5.04 -19.74 -11.15
CA SER A 111 4.58 -18.73 -12.08
C SER A 111 4.05 -17.47 -11.37
N GLN A 112 3.31 -17.63 -10.27
CA GLN A 112 2.85 -16.50 -9.45
C GLN A 112 4.00 -15.72 -8.81
N TRP A 113 5.02 -16.43 -8.34
CA TRP A 113 6.24 -15.82 -7.82
C TRP A 113 6.96 -15.01 -8.89
N ASP A 114 7.15 -15.55 -10.09
CA ASP A 114 7.81 -14.88 -11.21
C ASP A 114 7.06 -13.59 -11.63
N GLN A 115 5.72 -13.65 -11.68
CA GLN A 115 4.89 -12.47 -11.93
C GLN A 115 5.04 -11.41 -10.83
N SER A 116 5.05 -11.82 -9.56
CA SER A 116 5.22 -10.92 -8.42
C SER A 116 6.60 -10.26 -8.42
N ALA A 117 7.63 -11.00 -8.82
CA ALA A 117 9.00 -10.52 -8.99
C ALA A 117 9.09 -9.42 -10.05
N LEU A 118 8.44 -9.60 -11.21
CA LEU A 118 8.34 -8.58 -12.26
C LEU A 118 7.61 -7.34 -11.76
N GLN A 119 6.47 -7.51 -11.08
CA GLN A 119 5.69 -6.40 -10.53
C GLN A 119 6.49 -5.59 -9.50
N LEU A 120 7.27 -6.26 -8.65
CA LEU A 120 8.17 -5.58 -7.70
C LEU A 120 9.19 -4.71 -8.44
N LYS A 121 9.83 -5.25 -9.49
CA LYS A 121 10.80 -4.51 -10.31
C LYS A 121 10.18 -3.26 -10.93
N GLU A 122 9.04 -3.41 -11.60
CA GLU A 122 8.32 -2.30 -12.23
C GLU A 122 7.93 -1.23 -11.21
N SER A 123 7.48 -1.64 -10.02
CA SER A 123 7.13 -0.72 -8.94
C SER A 123 8.34 0.08 -8.45
N LEU A 124 9.49 -0.57 -8.24
CA LEU A 124 10.72 0.09 -7.80
C LEU A 124 11.27 1.05 -8.86
N GLN A 125 11.22 0.66 -10.13
CA GLN A 125 11.58 1.52 -11.26
C GLN A 125 10.67 2.73 -11.36
N GLY A 126 9.35 2.53 -11.32
CA GLY A 126 8.37 3.63 -11.37
C GLY A 126 8.53 4.62 -10.21
N ILE A 127 8.80 4.14 -8.99
CA ILE A 127 9.08 5.03 -7.86
C ILE A 127 10.39 5.82 -8.08
N SER A 128 11.43 5.19 -8.61
CA SER A 128 12.71 5.87 -8.92
C SER A 128 12.51 6.98 -9.96
N GLU A 129 11.74 6.71 -11.02
CA GLU A 129 11.40 7.69 -12.05
C GLU A 129 10.59 8.86 -11.49
N LEU A 130 9.57 8.57 -10.66
CA LEU A 130 8.76 9.61 -10.02
C LEU A 130 9.61 10.51 -9.10
N LEU A 131 10.55 9.92 -8.34
CA LEU A 131 11.46 10.68 -7.48
C LEU A 131 12.43 11.55 -8.29
N ASN A 132 12.96 11.05 -9.41
CA ASN A 132 13.78 11.84 -10.32
C ASN A 132 13.00 13.00 -10.94
N GLN A 133 11.77 12.75 -11.40
CA GLN A 133 10.91 13.80 -11.94
C GLN A 133 10.59 14.87 -10.89
N ALA A 134 10.32 14.45 -9.66
CA ALA A 134 10.13 15.38 -8.54
C ALA A 134 11.40 16.20 -8.30
N SER A 135 12.59 15.59 -8.30
CA SER A 135 13.86 16.30 -8.15
C SER A 135 14.02 17.43 -9.17
N LEU A 136 13.81 17.13 -10.45
CA LEU A 136 13.93 18.10 -11.55
C LEU A 136 12.94 19.26 -11.40
N THR A 137 11.71 18.96 -10.99
CA THR A 137 10.65 19.97 -10.80
C THR A 137 11.00 20.93 -9.65
N TYR A 138 11.59 20.40 -8.57
CA TYR A 138 12.05 21.22 -7.44
C TYR A 138 13.24 22.09 -7.83
N GLU A 139 14.20 21.54 -8.57
CA GLU A 139 15.36 22.29 -9.06
C GLU A 139 14.96 23.46 -9.97
N ASP A 140 14.07 23.23 -10.93
CA ASP A 140 13.54 24.29 -11.82
C ASP A 140 12.82 25.40 -11.02
N SER A 141 12.03 24.99 -10.02
CA SER A 141 11.35 25.93 -9.13
C SER A 141 12.33 26.80 -8.35
N GLU A 142 13.40 26.23 -7.80
CA GLU A 142 14.44 27.00 -7.09
C GLU A 142 15.21 27.93 -8.03
N GLN A 143 15.55 27.48 -9.24
CA GLN A 143 16.23 28.31 -10.24
C GLN A 143 15.37 29.51 -10.65
N SER A 144 14.08 29.29 -10.89
CA SER A 144 13.11 30.34 -11.21
C SER A 144 13.01 31.38 -10.09
N ILE A 145 12.84 30.94 -8.84
CA ILE A 145 12.78 31.81 -7.66
C ILE A 145 14.10 32.60 -7.50
N SER A 146 15.25 31.95 -7.67
CA SER A 146 16.56 32.59 -7.59
C SER A 146 16.78 33.64 -8.69
N GLY A 147 16.20 33.42 -9.88
CA GLY A 147 16.20 34.38 -10.98
C GLY A 147 15.40 35.64 -10.65
N LEU A 148 14.25 35.49 -9.98
CA LEU A 148 13.41 36.62 -9.55
C LEU A 148 14.12 37.55 -8.56
N PHE A 149 14.97 37.02 -7.68
CA PHE A 149 15.72 37.83 -6.73
C PHE A 149 16.98 38.49 -7.31
N ARG A 150 17.38 38.12 -8.54
CA ARG A 150 18.56 38.66 -9.22
C ARG A 150 18.24 39.74 -10.27
N GLY A 151 16.96 39.99 -10.55
CA GLY A 151 16.48 41.10 -11.40
C GLY A 151 15.87 42.22 -10.56
#